data_AF-A0A926BB67-F1
#
_entry.id   AF-A0A926BB67-F1
#
_cell.length_a   1.000
_cell.length_b   1.000
_cell.length_c   1.000
_cell.angle_alpha   90.00
_cell.angle_beta   90.00
_cell.angle_gamma   90.00
#
_symmetry.space_group_name_H-M   'P 1'
#
loop_
_entity.id
_entity.type
_entity.pdbx_description
1 polymer ?
#
loop_
_entity_poly.entity_id
_entity_poly.type
_entity_poly.pdbx_seq_one_letter_code
_entity_poly.pdbx_strand_id
1 'polypeptide(L)'
;MTRLIARKPTLKLAMLAVLLVQLTPVLQNVPQAAEAISETAQPPAELPQPLPGQLSSKYRIDRANPEASVPGPKERDANPLEYGYLIQDLLTEAENAKQKHDYKAVVLFYRAVAKAVPDNAKGWSKLCEAYEVVNDRDRAIRACKYALERPAVELQDYIRYVRLILSKPGDITAEERSAIQEVLVHLDKQPSIEATAAQIKCEAGVRQKDVALLEACTQTLAKLAPEDPKTIVFQWNLALQKGQQSDARRLVERAKKAGVVMANIERMEKVTESSRRAWPRVLGIVAAALFGIGALMWHLRRRRMTPHRLAR
;
A
#
# COMPACT_ATOMS: atom_id res chain seq x y z
N MET A 1 -40.54 -28.96 -11.63
CA MET A 1 -40.31 -27.87 -12.61
C MET A 1 -38.94 -27.25 -12.33
N THR A 2 -37.90 -27.80 -12.94
CA THR A 2 -36.50 -27.49 -12.62
C THR A 2 -35.89 -26.79 -13.83
N ARG A 3 -35.65 -25.47 -13.74
CA ARG A 3 -35.10 -24.68 -14.84
C ARG A 3 -33.57 -24.78 -14.84
N LEU A 4 -33.00 -25.52 -15.80
CA LEU A 4 -31.59 -25.46 -16.15
C LEU A 4 -31.27 -24.09 -16.77
N ILE A 5 -30.34 -23.35 -16.15
CA ILE A 5 -29.79 -22.10 -16.69
C ILE A 5 -28.50 -22.45 -17.44
N ALA A 6 -28.55 -22.34 -18.77
CA ALA A 6 -27.41 -22.50 -19.66
C ALA A 6 -26.43 -21.33 -19.50
N ARG A 7 -25.19 -21.62 -19.10
CA ARG A 7 -24.08 -20.65 -19.06
C ARG A 7 -23.54 -20.43 -20.48
N LYS A 8 -23.49 -19.16 -20.92
CA LYS A 8 -22.85 -18.74 -22.18
C LYS A 8 -21.31 -18.84 -22.06
N PRO A 9 -20.59 -19.28 -23.11
CA PRO A 9 -19.14 -19.22 -23.14
C PRO A 9 -18.66 -17.79 -23.44
N THR A 10 -17.87 -17.21 -22.56
CA THR A 10 -17.14 -15.96 -22.82
C THR A 10 -15.93 -16.25 -23.70
N LEU A 11 -15.99 -15.79 -24.95
CA LEU A 11 -14.86 -15.66 -25.86
C LEU A 11 -13.82 -14.71 -25.23
N LYS A 12 -12.75 -15.24 -24.63
CA LYS A 12 -11.51 -14.49 -24.40
C LYS A 12 -10.61 -14.72 -25.60
N LEU A 13 -10.73 -13.86 -26.61
CA LEU A 13 -9.86 -13.89 -27.78
C LEU A 13 -8.57 -13.10 -27.46
N ALA A 14 -7.47 -13.86 -27.44
CA ALA A 14 -6.12 -13.54 -27.88
C ALA A 14 -5.71 -12.05 -27.97
N MET A 15 -4.87 -11.62 -27.03
CA MET A 15 -3.81 -10.65 -27.30
C MET A 15 -2.51 -11.25 -26.74
N LEU A 16 -1.71 -11.83 -27.63
CA LEU A 16 -0.42 -12.45 -27.34
C LEU A 16 0.54 -12.11 -28.50
N ALA A 17 1.84 -12.02 -28.16
CA ALA A 17 2.98 -11.58 -28.96
C ALA A 17 3.19 -10.05 -28.91
N VAL A 18 4.30 -9.48 -28.46
CA VAL A 18 5.71 -9.89 -28.61
C VAL A 18 6.53 -9.32 -27.44
N LEU A 19 7.17 -10.18 -26.64
CA LEU A 19 8.41 -9.89 -25.90
C LEU A 19 8.97 -11.21 -25.34
N LEU A 20 9.50 -12.04 -26.25
CA LEU A 20 10.39 -13.14 -25.92
C LEU A 20 11.81 -12.58 -25.96
N VAL A 21 12.28 -12.05 -24.83
CA VAL A 21 13.69 -11.83 -24.55
C VAL A 21 14.11 -12.88 -23.53
N GLN A 22 15.24 -13.49 -23.81
CA GLN A 22 15.71 -14.75 -23.25
C GLN A 22 15.96 -14.67 -21.74
N LEU A 23 15.31 -15.56 -20.98
CA LEU A 23 15.71 -15.90 -19.62
C LEU A 23 16.39 -17.27 -19.65
N THR A 24 17.71 -17.24 -19.62
CA THR A 24 18.58 -18.36 -19.31
C THR A 24 18.27 -18.90 -17.90
N PRO A 25 18.31 -20.23 -17.67
CA PRO A 25 18.22 -20.78 -16.33
C PRO A 25 19.59 -20.69 -15.65
N VAL A 26 19.78 -19.71 -14.76
CA VAL A 26 20.87 -19.77 -13.77
C VAL A 26 20.30 -20.45 -12.52
N LEU A 27 20.09 -21.75 -12.64
CA LEU A 27 20.04 -22.69 -11.51
C LEU A 27 21.45 -23.22 -11.35
N GLN A 28 22.29 -22.50 -10.61
CA GLN A 28 23.56 -23.01 -10.14
C GLN A 28 23.64 -22.83 -8.63
N ASN A 29 23.60 -23.98 -7.95
CA ASN A 29 24.34 -24.29 -6.74
C ASN A 29 24.47 -23.18 -5.70
N VAL A 30 23.55 -23.16 -4.74
CA VAL A 30 23.88 -22.66 -3.40
C VAL A 30 24.54 -23.83 -2.66
N PRO A 31 25.86 -23.83 -2.43
CA PRO A 31 26.49 -24.81 -1.57
C PRO A 31 25.93 -24.64 -0.15
N GLN A 32 25.25 -25.67 0.33
CA GLN A 32 24.80 -25.81 1.71
C GLN A 32 26.02 -26.13 2.57
N ALA A 33 26.87 -25.13 2.81
CA ALA A 33 27.95 -25.21 3.79
C ALA A 33 27.32 -25.06 5.18
N ALA A 34 26.94 -26.19 5.78
CA ALA A 34 26.74 -26.31 7.21
C ALA A 34 28.12 -26.28 7.88
N GLU A 35 28.75 -25.11 7.93
CA GLU A 35 29.86 -24.88 8.84
C GLU A 35 29.28 -24.85 10.25
N ALA A 36 29.60 -25.89 11.01
CA ALA A 36 29.46 -25.91 12.45
C ALA A 36 30.27 -24.73 12.99
N ILE A 37 29.58 -23.63 13.31
CA ILE A 37 30.16 -22.48 13.99
C ILE A 37 30.54 -22.99 15.38
N SER A 38 31.78 -23.43 15.51
CA SER A 38 32.41 -23.67 16.80
C SER A 38 32.52 -22.28 17.43
N GLU A 39 31.53 -21.96 18.26
CA GLU A 39 31.45 -20.76 19.09
C GLU A 39 32.63 -20.82 20.07
N THR A 40 33.79 -20.40 19.57
CA THR A 40 34.96 -20.14 20.39
C THR A 40 34.57 -19.02 21.31
N ALA A 41 34.32 -19.38 22.58
CA ALA A 41 33.92 -18.47 23.63
C ALA A 41 34.92 -17.30 23.67
N GLN A 42 34.54 -16.19 23.05
CA GLN A 42 35.28 -14.94 23.19
C GLN A 42 35.26 -14.59 24.67
N PRO A 43 36.41 -14.20 25.25
CA PRO A 43 36.46 -13.75 26.63
C PRO A 43 35.40 -12.66 26.84
N PRO A 44 34.73 -12.65 28.02
CA PRO A 44 33.59 -11.77 28.27
C PRO A 44 34.00 -10.33 27.97
N ALA A 45 33.34 -9.74 26.97
CA ALA A 45 33.62 -8.39 26.53
C ALA A 45 33.51 -7.44 27.75
N GLU A 46 34.51 -6.57 27.91
CA GLU A 46 34.50 -5.53 28.91
C GLU A 46 33.20 -4.72 28.80
N LEU A 47 32.56 -4.45 29.94
CA LEU A 47 31.25 -3.79 29.93
C LEU A 47 31.37 -2.41 29.26
N PRO A 48 30.40 -2.02 28.41
CA PRO A 48 30.42 -0.72 27.77
C PRO A 48 30.41 0.40 28.81
N GLN A 49 31.24 1.42 28.58
CA GLN A 49 31.29 2.62 29.40
C GLN A 49 29.92 3.34 29.37
N PRO A 50 29.46 3.94 30.49
CA PRO A 50 28.21 4.67 30.52
C PRO A 50 28.16 5.79 29.48
N LEU A 51 26.99 6.00 28.88
CA LEU A 51 26.78 7.13 27.99
C LEU A 51 26.73 8.43 28.80
N PRO A 52 27.22 9.55 28.24
CA PRO A 52 27.11 10.85 28.90
C PRO A 52 25.63 11.18 29.20
N GLY A 53 25.31 11.40 30.48
CA GLY A 53 23.95 11.72 30.92
C GLY A 53 23.02 10.51 31.09
N GLN A 54 23.51 9.28 30.96
CA GLN A 54 22.71 8.07 31.19
C GLN A 54 22.18 8.03 32.64
N LEU A 55 20.87 7.87 32.77
CA LEU A 55 20.17 7.83 34.05
C LEU A 55 20.30 6.46 34.73
N SER A 56 20.19 5.37 33.97
CA SER A 56 20.34 4.03 34.56
C SER A 56 21.80 3.78 34.92
N SER A 57 22.02 3.50 36.20
CA SER A 57 23.33 3.09 36.71
C SER A 57 23.58 1.59 36.48
N LYS A 58 22.50 0.81 36.43
CA LYS A 58 22.53 -0.66 36.35
C LYS A 58 22.62 -1.19 34.92
N TYR A 59 21.83 -0.64 33.99
CA TYR A 59 21.71 -1.15 32.64
C TYR A 59 22.52 -0.30 31.66
N ARG A 60 23.72 -0.75 31.30
CA ARG A 60 24.59 -0.04 30.34
C ARG A 60 24.10 -0.25 28.91
N ILE A 61 23.98 0.84 28.15
CA ILE A 61 23.54 0.80 26.76
C ILE A 61 24.76 0.63 25.85
N ASP A 62 24.82 -0.48 25.12
CA ASP A 62 25.72 -0.65 23.99
C ASP A 62 25.13 0.07 22.76
N ARG A 63 25.78 1.13 22.28
CA ARG A 63 25.31 1.88 21.10
C ARG A 63 25.34 1.05 19.82
N ALA A 64 26.23 0.05 19.72
CA ALA A 64 26.30 -0.81 18.55
C ALA A 64 25.16 -1.84 18.54
N ASN A 65 24.68 -2.24 19.72
CA ASN A 65 23.61 -3.21 19.88
C ASN A 65 22.71 -2.91 21.11
N PRO A 66 21.93 -1.81 21.08
CA PRO A 66 21.14 -1.39 22.24
C PRO A 66 20.07 -2.40 22.63
N GLU A 67 19.68 -3.28 21.71
CA GLU A 67 18.72 -4.36 21.97
C GLU A 67 19.29 -5.43 22.92
N ALA A 68 20.61 -5.66 22.91
CA ALA A 68 21.27 -6.56 23.86
C ALA A 68 21.31 -6.00 25.29
N SER A 69 21.25 -4.68 25.45
CA SER A 69 21.19 -4.01 26.75
C SER A 69 19.82 -4.09 27.43
N VAL A 70 18.80 -4.61 26.77
CA VAL A 70 17.46 -4.76 27.35
C VAL A 70 17.43 -6.02 28.23
N PRO A 71 17.27 -5.88 29.56
CA PRO A 71 17.27 -7.01 30.49
C PRO A 71 16.05 -7.92 30.26
N GLY A 72 16.18 -9.18 30.71
CA GLY A 72 15.06 -10.13 30.69
C GLY A 72 13.96 -9.77 31.71
N PRO A 73 12.75 -10.37 31.61
CA PRO A 73 11.62 -10.02 32.46
C PRO A 73 11.91 -10.08 33.98
N LYS A 74 12.60 -11.13 34.43
CA LYS A 74 12.95 -11.30 35.85
C LYS A 74 13.84 -10.18 36.39
N GLU A 75 14.80 -9.72 35.59
CA GLU A 75 15.76 -8.69 35.99
C GLU A 75 15.10 -7.30 35.98
N ARG A 76 14.28 -7.02 34.96
CA ARG A 76 13.41 -5.85 34.89
C ARG A 76 12.56 -5.72 36.16
N ASP A 77 11.84 -6.78 36.51
CA ASP A 77 10.86 -6.74 37.60
C ASP A 77 11.54 -6.62 38.98
N ALA A 78 12.80 -7.04 39.09
CA ALA A 78 13.59 -6.86 40.29
C ALA A 78 14.04 -5.40 40.52
N ASN A 79 14.09 -4.56 39.48
CA ASN A 79 14.54 -3.16 39.58
C ASN A 79 13.73 -2.24 38.64
N PRO A 80 12.42 -2.06 38.89
CA PRO A 80 11.53 -1.38 37.95
C PRO A 80 11.89 0.10 37.73
N LEU A 81 12.46 0.78 38.73
CA LEU A 81 12.91 2.16 38.59
C LEU A 81 14.11 2.29 37.63
N GLU A 82 15.15 1.48 37.84
CA GLU A 82 16.30 1.42 36.92
C GLU A 82 15.87 1.04 35.51
N TYR A 83 14.86 0.19 35.38
CA TYR A 83 14.32 -0.17 34.08
C TYR A 83 13.59 0.98 33.40
N GLY A 84 12.83 1.77 34.16
CA GLY A 84 12.23 3.01 33.68
C GLY A 84 13.28 3.98 33.16
N TYR A 85 14.40 4.13 33.88
CA TYR A 85 15.53 4.95 33.42
C TYR A 85 16.17 4.42 32.14
N LEU A 86 16.39 3.10 32.02
CA LEU A 86 16.87 2.50 30.77
C LEU A 86 15.98 2.87 29.57
N ILE A 87 14.65 2.82 29.72
CA ILE A 87 13.74 3.19 28.62
C ILE A 87 13.90 4.68 28.26
N GLN A 88 14.01 5.57 29.25
CA GLN A 88 14.24 7.00 29.02
C GLN A 88 15.58 7.25 28.32
N ASP A 89 16.62 6.54 28.71
CA ASP A 89 17.95 6.62 28.09
C ASP A 89 17.91 6.15 26.63
N LEU A 90 17.26 5.02 26.34
CA LEU A 90 17.07 4.52 24.98
C LEU A 90 16.30 5.50 24.08
N LEU A 91 15.23 6.12 24.61
CA LEU A 91 14.47 7.13 23.89
C LEU A 91 15.29 8.40 23.63
N THR A 92 16.08 8.82 24.62
CA THR A 92 16.99 9.98 24.51
C THR A 92 18.03 9.74 23.41
N GLU A 93 18.64 8.55 23.37
CA GLU A 93 19.60 8.20 22.34
C GLU A 93 18.96 8.08 20.94
N ALA A 94 17.71 7.60 20.84
CA ALA A 94 16.96 7.62 19.57
C ALA A 94 16.74 9.05 19.06
N GLU A 95 16.34 9.98 19.91
CA GLU A 95 16.16 11.39 19.52
C GLU A 95 17.50 12.08 19.20
N ASN A 96 18.56 11.78 19.96
CA ASN A 96 19.92 12.27 19.66
C ASN A 96 20.39 11.78 18.28
N ALA A 97 20.17 10.50 17.96
CA ALA A 97 20.50 9.94 16.64
C ALA A 97 19.67 10.62 15.53
N LYS A 98 18.39 10.86 15.77
CA LYS A 98 17.49 11.54 14.82
C LYS A 98 17.92 12.98 14.55
N GLN A 99 18.32 13.74 15.58
CA GLN A 99 18.86 15.10 15.44
C GLN A 99 20.15 15.13 14.61
N LYS A 100 20.95 14.06 14.69
CA LYS A 100 22.17 13.86 13.88
C LYS A 100 21.90 13.28 12.49
N HIS A 101 20.63 13.03 12.15
CA HIS A 101 20.21 12.34 10.93
C HIS A 101 20.78 10.92 10.77
N ASP A 102 21.20 10.27 11.87
CA ASP A 102 21.62 8.86 11.87
C ASP A 102 20.42 7.93 12.04
N TYR A 103 19.64 7.79 10.98
CA TYR A 103 18.43 6.98 11.01
C TYR A 103 18.70 5.46 11.17
N LYS A 104 19.92 5.00 10.91
CA LYS A 104 20.29 3.60 11.20
C LYS A 104 20.35 3.39 12.71
N ALA A 105 20.99 4.31 13.45
CA ALA A 105 20.99 4.27 14.91
C ALA A 105 19.57 4.45 15.49
N VAL A 106 18.74 5.33 14.91
CA VAL A 106 17.32 5.49 15.30
C VAL A 106 16.57 4.15 15.25
N VAL A 107 16.74 3.37 14.17
CA VAL A 107 16.15 2.04 14.05
C VAL A 107 16.64 1.11 15.17
N LEU A 108 17.95 1.09 15.47
CA LEU A 108 18.51 0.25 16.53
C LEU A 108 17.92 0.59 17.90
N PHE A 109 17.85 1.88 18.26
CA PHE A 109 17.30 2.29 19.55
C PHE A 109 15.80 2.01 19.65
N TYR A 110 14.99 2.28 18.62
CA TYR A 110 13.57 1.94 18.68
C TYR A 110 13.29 0.44 18.66
N ARG A 111 14.17 -0.40 18.09
CA ARG A 111 14.10 -1.86 18.31
C ARG A 111 14.29 -2.22 19.77
N ALA A 112 15.28 -1.62 20.43
CA ALA A 112 15.51 -1.82 21.86
C ALA A 112 14.30 -1.36 22.69
N VAL A 113 13.70 -0.21 22.38
CA VAL A 113 12.47 0.26 23.03
C VAL A 113 11.29 -0.69 22.81
N ALA A 114 11.07 -1.17 21.58
CA ALA A 114 10.02 -2.12 21.27
C ALA A 114 10.21 -3.47 21.99
N LYS A 115 11.46 -3.92 22.16
CA LYS A 115 11.80 -5.09 22.99
C LYS A 115 11.57 -4.83 24.48
N ALA A 116 11.88 -3.63 24.96
CA ALA A 116 11.72 -3.26 26.36
C ALA A 116 10.24 -3.13 26.77
N VAL A 117 9.38 -2.68 25.86
CA VAL A 117 7.94 -2.52 26.14
C VAL A 117 7.13 -3.19 25.02
N PRO A 118 7.14 -4.53 24.92
CA PRO A 118 6.57 -5.25 23.78
C PRO A 118 5.04 -5.20 23.74
N ASP A 119 4.42 -4.92 24.88
CA ASP A 119 2.96 -4.89 25.07
C ASP A 119 2.34 -3.52 24.78
N ASN A 120 3.12 -2.51 24.41
CA ASN A 120 2.64 -1.17 24.11
C ASN A 120 2.89 -0.79 22.64
N ALA A 121 1.90 -0.17 21.99
CA ALA A 121 2.01 0.20 20.58
C ALA A 121 3.11 1.25 20.29
N LYS A 122 3.48 2.13 21.24
CA LYS A 122 4.33 3.28 20.91
C LYS A 122 5.74 2.94 20.46
N GLY A 123 6.38 1.95 21.07
CA GLY A 123 7.70 1.48 20.63
C GLY A 123 7.66 0.96 19.19
N TRP A 124 6.65 0.15 18.88
CA TRP A 124 6.42 -0.40 17.53
C TRP A 124 6.04 0.67 16.50
N SER A 125 5.20 1.63 16.87
CA SER A 125 4.81 2.77 16.03
C SER A 125 6.03 3.60 15.62
N LYS A 126 6.91 3.94 16.59
CA LYS A 126 8.16 4.66 16.32
C LYS A 126 9.16 3.85 15.52
N LEU A 127 9.23 2.55 15.76
CA LEU A 127 10.03 1.66 14.94
C LEU A 127 9.52 1.59 13.48
N CYS A 128 8.20 1.60 13.26
CA CYS A 128 7.62 1.70 11.93
C CYS A 128 8.05 2.99 11.22
N GLU A 129 7.96 4.15 11.89
CA GLU A 129 8.45 5.45 11.35
C GLU A 129 9.91 5.36 10.94
N ALA A 130 10.76 4.82 11.82
CA ALA A 130 12.18 4.71 11.57
C ALA A 130 12.49 3.86 10.34
N TYR A 131 11.79 2.73 10.17
CA TYR A 131 11.92 1.88 8.99
C TYR A 131 11.44 2.57 7.71
N GLU A 132 10.37 3.36 7.75
CA GLU A 132 9.93 4.16 6.59
C GLU A 132 10.99 5.16 6.16
N VAL A 133 11.61 5.88 7.11
CA VAL A 133 12.64 6.88 6.80
C VAL A 133 13.86 6.27 6.12
N VAL A 134 14.28 5.06 6.52
CA VAL A 134 15.39 4.34 5.87
C VAL A 134 14.96 3.54 4.63
N ASN A 135 13.73 3.75 4.13
CA ASN A 135 13.13 3.05 2.99
C ASN A 135 13.07 1.52 3.14
N ASP A 136 13.01 1.00 4.37
CA ASP A 136 12.80 -0.42 4.62
C ASP A 136 11.32 -0.73 4.79
N ARG A 137 10.63 -0.73 3.65
CA ARG A 137 9.17 -0.86 3.59
C ARG A 137 8.66 -2.16 4.21
N ASP A 138 9.32 -3.28 3.97
CA ASP A 138 8.84 -4.58 4.46
C ASP A 138 8.95 -4.69 5.98
N ARG A 139 10.04 -4.19 6.60
CA ARG A 139 10.14 -4.11 8.06
C ARG A 139 9.19 -3.07 8.65
N ALA A 140 8.99 -1.94 7.97
CA ALA A 140 8.00 -0.94 8.39
C ALA A 140 6.59 -1.54 8.46
N ILE A 141 6.13 -2.26 7.42
CA ILE A 141 4.81 -2.90 7.41
C ILE A 141 4.65 -3.86 8.60
N ARG A 142 5.66 -4.69 8.88
CA ARG A 142 5.62 -5.60 10.03
C ARG A 142 5.55 -4.85 11.35
N ALA A 143 6.40 -3.86 11.58
CA ALA A 143 6.41 -3.07 12.80
C ALA A 143 5.08 -2.33 13.02
N CYS A 144 4.53 -1.72 11.97
CA CYS A 144 3.21 -1.08 12.03
C CYS A 144 2.12 -2.10 12.36
N LYS A 145 2.11 -3.28 11.72
CA LYS A 145 1.14 -4.33 12.04
C LYS A 145 1.21 -4.74 13.50
N TYR A 146 2.41 -4.96 14.04
CA TYR A 146 2.60 -5.24 15.47
C TYR A 146 2.05 -4.12 16.36
N ALA A 147 2.24 -2.85 15.99
CA ALA A 147 1.67 -1.72 16.74
C ALA A 147 0.13 -1.76 16.77
N LEU A 148 -0.53 -2.13 15.67
CA LEU A 148 -1.99 -2.19 15.59
C LEU A 148 -2.62 -3.30 16.45
N GLU A 149 -1.84 -4.31 16.82
CA GLU A 149 -2.27 -5.44 17.66
C GLU A 149 -2.00 -5.18 19.16
N ARG A 150 -1.70 -3.95 19.56
CA ARG A 150 -1.32 -3.58 20.92
C ARG A 150 -2.19 -2.47 21.50
N PRO A 151 -2.34 -2.42 22.84
CA PRO A 151 -2.88 -1.27 23.53
C PRO A 151 -2.15 0.03 23.20
N ALA A 152 -2.84 1.16 23.36
CA ALA A 152 -2.36 2.51 23.08
C ALA A 152 -2.02 2.79 21.61
N VAL A 153 -2.59 2.01 20.68
CA VAL A 153 -2.58 2.34 19.25
C VAL A 153 -3.35 3.65 18.99
N GLU A 154 -2.82 4.49 18.11
CA GLU A 154 -3.41 5.77 17.73
C GLU A 154 -3.97 5.72 16.30
N LEU A 155 -4.88 6.65 15.98
CA LEU A 155 -5.41 6.80 14.61
C LEU A 155 -4.31 6.93 13.54
N GLN A 156 -3.21 7.62 13.87
CA GLN A 156 -2.08 7.81 12.96
C GLN A 156 -1.40 6.48 12.60
N ASP A 157 -1.41 5.48 13.50
CA ASP A 157 -0.83 4.17 13.22
C ASP A 157 -1.63 3.43 12.14
N TYR A 158 -2.96 3.49 12.21
CA TYR A 158 -3.84 2.91 11.18
C TYR A 158 -3.66 3.59 9.82
N ILE A 159 -3.61 4.94 9.81
CA ILE A 159 -3.39 5.73 8.59
C ILE A 159 -2.06 5.35 7.94
N ARG A 160 -0.99 5.31 8.74
CA ARG A 160 0.36 4.99 8.28
C ARG A 160 0.43 3.58 7.70
N TYR A 161 -0.10 2.58 8.41
CA TYR A 161 -0.10 1.20 7.95
C TYR A 161 -0.82 1.04 6.60
N VAL A 162 -2.03 1.61 6.46
CA VAL A 162 -2.77 1.54 5.19
C VAL A 162 -1.99 2.23 4.07
N ARG A 163 -1.50 3.47 4.29
CA ARG A 163 -0.74 4.19 3.26
C ARG A 163 0.54 3.46 2.85
N LEU A 164 1.22 2.83 3.80
CA LEU A 164 2.42 2.06 3.52
C LEU A 164 2.11 0.85 2.61
N ILE A 165 0.98 0.17 2.81
CA ILE A 165 0.51 -0.87 1.88
C ILE A 165 0.16 -0.27 0.51
N LEU A 166 -0.65 0.79 0.47
CA LEU A 166 -1.12 1.41 -0.77
C LEU A 166 0.01 2.02 -1.62
N SER A 167 1.13 2.43 -0.99
CA SER A 167 2.30 3.01 -1.65
C SER A 167 3.12 2.02 -2.48
N LYS A 168 2.90 0.70 -2.34
CA LYS A 168 3.56 -0.32 -3.17
C LYS A 168 3.33 -0.01 -4.65
N PRO A 169 4.33 -0.05 -5.54
CA PRO A 169 4.07 -0.09 -6.96
C PRO A 169 3.44 -1.44 -7.37
N GLY A 170 2.63 -1.45 -8.44
CA GLY A 170 2.01 -2.68 -8.96
C GLY A 170 0.61 -2.95 -8.43
N ASP A 171 0.17 -4.20 -8.44
CA ASP A 171 -1.15 -4.57 -7.91
C ASP A 171 -1.06 -4.91 -6.41
N ILE A 172 -2.15 -4.62 -5.69
CA ILE A 172 -2.31 -5.00 -4.28
C ILE A 172 -2.66 -6.49 -4.22
N THR A 173 -1.93 -7.27 -3.39
CA THR A 173 -2.20 -8.70 -3.23
C THR A 173 -3.51 -8.97 -2.49
N ALA A 174 -4.01 -10.20 -2.53
CA ALA A 174 -5.21 -10.57 -1.80
C ALA A 174 -5.03 -10.41 -0.28
N GLU A 175 -3.84 -10.73 0.23
CA GLU A 175 -3.47 -10.61 1.64
C GLU A 175 -3.40 -9.13 2.06
N GLU A 176 -2.78 -8.28 1.25
CA GLU A 176 -2.72 -6.84 1.48
C GLU A 176 -4.13 -6.22 1.49
N ARG A 177 -5.01 -6.66 0.57
CA ARG A 177 -6.42 -6.24 0.55
C ARG A 177 -7.16 -6.65 1.82
N SER A 178 -6.98 -7.89 2.28
CA SER A 178 -7.58 -8.37 3.54
C SER A 178 -7.14 -7.51 4.72
N ALA A 179 -5.82 -7.26 4.83
CA ALA A 179 -5.26 -6.45 5.90
C ALA A 179 -5.79 -5.01 5.92
N ILE A 180 -5.95 -4.38 4.74
CA ILE A 180 -6.58 -3.06 4.63
C ILE A 180 -8.03 -3.15 5.11
N GLN A 181 -8.80 -4.15 4.67
CA GLN A 181 -10.20 -4.28 5.02
C GLN A 181 -10.41 -4.45 6.54
N GLU A 182 -9.57 -5.24 7.21
CA GLU A 182 -9.60 -5.41 8.66
C GLU A 182 -9.43 -4.08 9.40
N VAL A 183 -8.47 -3.24 8.95
CA VAL A 183 -8.27 -1.90 9.50
C VAL A 183 -9.49 -1.00 9.25
N LEU A 184 -10.05 -1.02 8.03
CA LEU A 184 -11.22 -0.19 7.70
C LEU A 184 -12.43 -0.58 8.56
N VAL A 185 -12.68 -1.87 8.78
CA VAL A 185 -13.75 -2.37 9.66
C VAL A 185 -13.53 -1.93 11.11
N HIS A 186 -12.28 -1.88 11.58
CA HIS A 186 -11.99 -1.36 12.91
C HIS A 186 -12.31 0.14 13.02
N LEU A 187 -11.87 0.94 12.05
CA LEU A 187 -12.08 2.39 12.04
C LEU A 187 -13.56 2.76 11.96
N ASP A 188 -14.39 1.95 11.30
CA ASP A 188 -15.85 2.15 11.22
C ASP A 188 -16.58 2.10 12.56
N LYS A 189 -15.95 1.50 13.58
CA LYS A 189 -16.53 1.43 14.94
C LYS A 189 -16.35 2.74 15.72
N GLN A 190 -15.66 3.74 15.17
CA GLN A 190 -15.28 4.96 15.85
C GLN A 190 -15.91 6.20 15.16
N PRO A 191 -17.12 6.64 15.58
CA PRO A 191 -17.82 7.72 14.90
C PRO A 191 -17.10 9.08 14.99
N SER A 192 -16.28 9.30 16.02
CA SER A 192 -15.51 10.54 16.20
C SER A 192 -14.47 10.80 15.09
N ILE A 193 -14.13 9.79 14.30
CA ILE A 193 -13.12 9.86 13.24
C ILE A 193 -13.71 9.52 11.85
N GLU A 194 -15.04 9.57 11.70
CA GLU A 194 -15.76 9.13 10.50
C GLU A 194 -15.21 9.75 9.21
N ALA A 195 -14.96 11.07 9.19
CA ALA A 195 -14.39 11.75 8.02
C ALA A 195 -13.01 11.21 7.64
N THR A 196 -12.14 10.99 8.63
CA THR A 196 -10.80 10.45 8.42
C THR A 196 -10.86 8.99 7.95
N ALA A 197 -11.73 8.17 8.55
CA ALA A 197 -11.95 6.80 8.14
C ALA A 197 -12.46 6.73 6.69
N ALA A 198 -13.42 7.59 6.32
CA ALA A 198 -13.91 7.70 4.95
C ALA A 198 -12.82 8.14 3.96
N GLN A 199 -11.91 9.03 4.36
CA GLN A 199 -10.75 9.40 3.55
C GLN A 199 -9.85 8.18 3.27
N ILE A 200 -9.51 7.40 4.30
CA ILE A 200 -8.66 6.20 4.14
C ILE A 200 -9.36 5.16 3.26
N LYS A 201 -10.67 4.96 3.42
CA LYS A 201 -11.48 4.11 2.52
C LYS A 201 -11.41 4.56 1.07
N CYS A 202 -11.46 5.86 0.82
CA CYS A 202 -11.35 6.39 -0.54
C CYS A 202 -9.95 6.23 -1.11
N GLU A 203 -8.89 6.45 -0.32
CA GLU A 203 -7.51 6.14 -0.73
C GLU A 203 -7.40 4.65 -1.15
N ALA A 204 -7.96 3.74 -0.34
CA ALA A 204 -7.99 2.31 -0.64
C ALA A 204 -8.84 1.98 -1.88
N GLY A 205 -10.03 2.54 -2.03
CA GLY A 205 -10.94 2.33 -3.16
C GLY A 205 -10.33 2.78 -4.49
N VAL A 206 -9.69 3.96 -4.51
CA VAL A 206 -8.95 4.43 -5.70
C VAL A 206 -7.83 3.45 -6.07
N ARG A 207 -7.01 3.06 -5.09
CA ARG A 207 -5.83 2.23 -5.33
C ARG A 207 -6.18 0.81 -5.77
N GLN A 208 -7.26 0.25 -5.23
CA GLN A 208 -7.75 -1.09 -5.55
C GLN A 208 -8.67 -1.12 -6.79
N LYS A 209 -9.05 0.05 -7.32
CA LYS A 209 -10.09 0.19 -8.37
C LYS A 209 -11.42 -0.43 -7.94
N ASP A 210 -11.73 -0.35 -6.64
CA ASP A 210 -12.99 -0.82 -6.08
C ASP A 210 -14.01 0.31 -6.14
N VAL A 211 -14.82 0.29 -7.20
CA VAL A 211 -15.84 1.31 -7.48
C VAL A 211 -16.89 1.38 -6.37
N ALA A 212 -17.25 0.24 -5.77
CA ALA A 212 -18.28 0.19 -4.73
C ALA A 212 -17.76 0.81 -3.43
N LEU A 213 -16.53 0.47 -3.02
CA LEU A 213 -15.88 1.08 -1.86
C LEU A 213 -15.69 2.59 -2.06
N LEU A 214 -15.21 3.00 -3.24
CA LEU A 214 -15.00 4.41 -3.58
C LEU A 214 -16.32 5.20 -3.60
N GLU A 215 -17.40 4.60 -4.11
CA GLU A 215 -18.73 5.21 -4.07
C GLU A 215 -19.24 5.41 -2.64
N ALA A 216 -19.18 4.37 -1.81
CA ALA A 216 -19.65 4.47 -0.43
C ALA A 216 -18.89 5.54 0.36
N CYS A 217 -17.55 5.55 0.28
CA CYS A 217 -16.75 6.52 1.02
C CYS A 217 -16.91 7.96 0.50
N THR A 218 -17.06 8.15 -0.82
CA THR A 218 -17.27 9.50 -1.39
C THR A 218 -18.64 10.06 -1.05
N GLN A 219 -19.66 9.22 -0.91
CA GLN A 219 -20.97 9.66 -0.41
C GLN A 219 -20.89 10.14 1.03
N THR A 220 -20.13 9.44 1.89
CA THR A 220 -19.88 9.88 3.27
C THR A 220 -19.12 11.21 3.29
N LEU A 221 -18.00 11.31 2.57
CA LEU A 221 -17.21 12.54 2.50
C LEU A 221 -18.00 13.72 1.90
N ALA A 222 -18.86 13.48 0.92
CA ALA A 222 -19.72 14.52 0.35
C ALA A 222 -20.70 15.12 1.37
N LYS A 223 -21.13 14.32 2.36
CA LYS A 223 -21.99 14.80 3.45
C LYS A 223 -21.20 15.55 4.51
N LEU A 224 -20.03 15.03 4.89
CA LEU A 224 -19.23 15.56 6.00
C LEU A 224 -18.38 16.78 5.60
N ALA A 225 -17.85 16.77 4.38
CA ALA A 225 -16.89 17.76 3.90
C ALA A 225 -17.02 17.95 2.36
N PRO A 226 -18.16 18.48 1.87
CA PRO A 226 -18.43 18.59 0.44
C PRO A 226 -17.39 19.43 -0.31
N GLU A 227 -16.94 20.54 0.26
CA GLU A 227 -16.00 21.48 -0.36
C GLU A 227 -14.53 21.17 -0.05
N ASP A 228 -14.24 20.08 0.66
CA ASP A 228 -12.86 19.67 0.88
C ASP A 228 -12.18 19.27 -0.45
N PRO A 229 -10.98 19.80 -0.74
CA PRO A 229 -10.23 19.49 -1.95
C PRO A 229 -10.08 17.98 -2.23
N LYS A 230 -9.86 17.14 -1.21
CA LYS A 230 -9.71 15.70 -1.40
C LYS A 230 -11.04 15.04 -1.69
N THR A 231 -12.14 15.46 -1.07
CA THR A 231 -13.49 14.98 -1.40
C THR A 231 -13.77 15.14 -2.89
N ILE A 232 -13.46 16.32 -3.45
CA ILE A 232 -13.65 16.60 -4.89
C ILE A 232 -12.77 15.69 -5.75
N VAL A 233 -11.51 15.49 -5.36
CA VAL A 233 -10.59 14.58 -6.07
C VAL A 233 -11.09 13.13 -6.04
N PHE A 234 -11.62 12.64 -4.93
CA PHE A 234 -12.18 11.28 -4.87
C PHE A 234 -13.46 11.14 -5.70
N GLN A 235 -14.35 12.13 -5.68
CA GLN A 235 -15.52 12.16 -6.55
C GLN A 235 -15.11 12.14 -8.04
N TRP A 236 -14.05 12.87 -8.39
CA TRP A 236 -13.54 12.89 -9.77
C TRP A 236 -12.98 11.52 -10.17
N ASN A 237 -12.23 10.86 -9.28
CA ASN A 237 -11.75 9.49 -9.50
C ASN A 237 -12.93 8.51 -9.69
N LEU A 238 -13.98 8.63 -8.88
CA LEU A 238 -15.18 7.80 -9.02
C LEU A 238 -15.84 8.01 -10.39
N ALA A 239 -16.03 9.26 -10.80
CA ALA A 239 -16.60 9.59 -12.11
C ALA A 239 -15.78 8.99 -13.26
N LEU A 240 -14.45 9.05 -13.18
CA LEU A 240 -13.58 8.41 -14.17
C LEU A 240 -13.74 6.89 -14.20
N GLN A 241 -13.75 6.22 -13.03
CA GLN A 241 -13.91 4.78 -12.95
C GLN A 241 -15.28 4.32 -13.46
N LYS A 242 -16.33 5.14 -13.31
CA LYS A 242 -17.67 4.92 -13.86
C LYS A 242 -17.83 5.31 -15.34
N GLY A 243 -16.81 5.90 -15.96
CA GLY A 243 -16.90 6.42 -17.33
C GLY A 243 -17.75 7.69 -17.48
N GLN A 244 -18.09 8.37 -16.38
CA GLN A 244 -18.92 9.57 -16.33
C GLN A 244 -18.10 10.84 -16.66
N GLN A 245 -17.70 10.99 -17.93
CA GLN A 245 -16.78 12.05 -18.35
C GLN A 245 -17.31 13.48 -18.14
N SER A 246 -18.61 13.68 -18.33
CA SER A 246 -19.25 14.98 -18.06
C SER A 246 -19.11 15.39 -16.60
N ASP A 247 -19.22 14.43 -15.69
CA ASP A 247 -19.18 14.66 -14.24
C ASP A 247 -17.75 14.94 -13.81
N ALA A 248 -16.80 14.17 -14.35
CA ALA A 248 -15.37 14.40 -14.15
C ALA A 248 -14.97 15.84 -14.54
N ARG A 249 -15.44 16.37 -15.68
CA ARG A 249 -15.15 17.78 -16.08
C ARG A 249 -15.74 18.80 -15.11
N ARG A 250 -16.98 18.61 -14.67
CA ARG A 250 -17.58 19.53 -13.67
C ARG A 250 -16.79 19.53 -12.37
N LEU A 251 -16.27 18.36 -11.97
CA LEU A 251 -15.46 18.23 -10.77
C LEU A 251 -14.08 18.88 -10.89
N VAL A 252 -13.48 18.92 -12.09
CA VAL A 252 -12.26 19.72 -12.35
C VAL A 252 -12.52 21.21 -12.11
N GLU A 253 -13.61 21.74 -12.65
CA GLU A 253 -13.95 23.15 -12.46
C GLU A 253 -14.26 23.47 -10.99
N ARG A 254 -14.90 22.54 -10.28
CA ARG A 254 -15.12 22.67 -8.84
C ARG A 254 -13.81 22.60 -8.06
N ALA A 255 -12.89 21.71 -8.45
CA ALA A 255 -11.57 21.58 -7.83
C ALA A 255 -10.76 22.89 -7.94
N LYS A 256 -10.82 23.58 -9.10
CA LYS A 256 -10.20 24.90 -9.29
C LYS A 256 -10.73 25.92 -8.28
N LYS A 257 -12.06 25.97 -8.10
CA LYS A 257 -12.73 26.88 -7.17
C LYS A 257 -12.43 26.56 -5.70
N ALA A 258 -12.26 25.28 -5.37
CA ALA A 258 -11.94 24.81 -4.02
C ALA A 258 -10.44 24.95 -3.66
N GLY A 259 -9.61 25.52 -4.55
CA GLY A 259 -8.19 25.73 -4.27
C GLY A 259 -7.35 24.44 -4.29
N VAL A 260 -7.77 23.41 -5.04
CA VAL A 260 -6.90 22.26 -5.33
C VAL A 260 -5.65 22.76 -6.04
N VAL A 261 -4.48 22.26 -5.63
CA VAL A 261 -3.17 22.64 -6.18
C VAL A 261 -3.16 22.51 -7.71
N MET A 262 -2.65 23.52 -8.41
CA MET A 262 -2.67 23.59 -9.89
C MET A 262 -2.08 22.35 -10.59
N ALA A 263 -0.97 21.81 -10.07
CA ALA A 263 -0.37 20.59 -10.61
C ALA A 263 -1.33 19.38 -10.59
N ASN A 264 -2.24 19.32 -9.60
CA ASN A 264 -3.28 18.29 -9.55
C ASN A 264 -4.42 18.59 -10.53
N ILE A 265 -4.81 19.87 -10.70
CA ILE A 265 -5.80 20.28 -11.71
C ILE A 265 -5.35 19.90 -13.12
N GLU A 266 -4.13 20.25 -13.50
CA GLU A 266 -3.57 19.92 -14.82
C GLU A 266 -3.56 18.41 -15.08
N ARG A 267 -3.21 17.63 -14.04
CA ARG A 267 -3.29 16.17 -14.11
C ARG A 267 -4.72 15.69 -14.32
N MET A 268 -5.67 16.27 -13.58
CA MET A 268 -7.08 15.88 -13.70
C MET A 268 -7.62 16.18 -15.10
N GLU A 269 -7.34 17.37 -15.64
CA GLU A 269 -7.71 17.77 -17.01
C GLU A 269 -7.13 16.81 -18.04
N LYS A 270 -5.82 16.55 -17.98
CA LYS A 270 -5.13 15.65 -18.92
C LYS A 270 -5.74 14.25 -18.92
N VAL A 271 -6.03 13.69 -17.74
CA VAL A 271 -6.66 12.36 -17.63
C VAL A 271 -8.10 12.39 -18.17
N THR A 272 -8.90 13.38 -17.80
CA THR A 272 -10.29 13.55 -18.29
C THR A 272 -10.38 13.79 -19.80
N GLU A 273 -9.38 14.39 -20.43
CA GLU A 273 -9.32 14.56 -21.88
C GLU A 273 -8.87 13.29 -22.61
N SER A 274 -7.90 12.58 -22.04
CA SER A 274 -7.33 11.37 -22.65
C SER A 274 -8.35 10.24 -22.82
N SER A 275 -9.27 10.10 -21.87
CA SER A 275 -10.35 9.11 -21.89
C SER A 275 -11.32 9.30 -23.06
N ARG A 276 -11.52 10.55 -23.52
CA ARG A 276 -12.43 10.89 -24.63
C ARG A 276 -11.95 10.32 -25.96
N ARG A 277 -10.64 10.27 -26.20
CA ARG A 277 -10.07 9.92 -27.51
C ARG A 277 -10.16 8.42 -27.82
N ALA A 278 -10.31 7.56 -26.81
CA ALA A 278 -10.38 6.12 -27.01
C ALA A 278 -11.68 5.67 -27.69
N TRP A 279 -12.82 6.27 -27.31
CA TRP A 279 -14.14 5.81 -27.76
C TRP A 279 -14.39 5.93 -29.28
N PRO A 280 -14.17 7.08 -29.94
CA PRO A 280 -14.38 7.17 -31.38
C PRO A 280 -13.42 6.30 -32.19
N ARG A 281 -12.20 6.03 -31.67
CA ARG A 281 -11.26 5.09 -32.30
C ARG A 281 -11.75 3.66 -32.21
N VAL A 282 -12.22 3.23 -31.04
CA VAL A 282 -12.81 1.89 -30.86
C VAL A 282 -14.05 1.73 -31.73
N LEU A 283 -14.96 2.71 -31.74
CA LEU A 283 -16.13 2.69 -32.62
C LEU A 283 -15.73 2.64 -34.11
N GLY A 284 -14.72 3.41 -34.52
CA GLY A 284 -14.20 3.38 -35.89
C GLY A 284 -13.63 2.02 -36.28
N ILE A 285 -12.87 1.37 -35.39
CA ILE A 285 -12.33 0.02 -35.60
C ILE A 285 -13.46 -1.01 -35.69
N VAL A 286 -14.43 -0.96 -34.78
CA VAL A 286 -15.59 -1.88 -34.79
C VAL A 286 -16.42 -1.67 -36.07
N ALA A 287 -16.69 -0.44 -36.46
CA ALA A 287 -17.40 -0.13 -37.70
C ALA A 287 -16.64 -0.67 -38.92
N ALA A 288 -15.33 -0.41 -39.02
CA ALA A 288 -14.50 -0.91 -40.12
C ALA A 288 -14.48 -2.45 -40.18
N ALA A 289 -14.39 -3.13 -39.03
CA ALA A 289 -14.46 -4.59 -38.95
C ALA A 289 -15.81 -5.12 -39.42
N LEU A 290 -16.92 -4.51 -38.99
CA LEU A 290 -18.27 -4.88 -39.43
C LEU A 290 -18.45 -4.66 -40.94
N PHE A 291 -17.95 -3.55 -41.49
CA PHE A 291 -17.94 -3.30 -42.93
C PHE A 291 -17.10 -4.34 -43.69
N GLY A 292 -15.92 -4.70 -43.18
CA GLY A 292 -15.08 -5.74 -43.77
C GLY A 292 -15.74 -7.11 -43.79
N ILE A 293 -16.40 -7.50 -42.69
CA ILE A 293 -17.18 -8.75 -42.61
C ILE A 293 -18.36 -8.70 -43.60
N GLY A 294 -19.08 -7.58 -43.67
CA GLY A 294 -20.18 -7.38 -44.61
C GLY A 294 -19.74 -7.50 -46.08
N ALA A 295 -18.62 -6.87 -46.43
CA ALA A 295 -18.03 -6.94 -47.77
C ALA A 295 -17.57 -8.36 -48.12
N LEU A 296 -16.94 -9.06 -47.18
CA LEU A 296 -16.54 -10.47 -47.34
C LEU A 296 -17.75 -11.38 -47.55
N MET A 297 -18.79 -11.24 -46.72
CA MET A 297 -20.03 -12.02 -46.87
C MET A 297 -20.73 -11.74 -48.20
N TRP A 298 -20.76 -10.47 -48.65
CA TRP A 298 -21.28 -10.14 -49.97
C TRP A 298 -20.45 -10.81 -51.08
N HIS A 299 -19.12 -10.75 -51.02
CA HIS A 299 -18.27 -11.36 -52.02
C HIS A 299 -18.47 -12.89 -52.09
N LEU A 300 -18.58 -13.57 -50.94
CA LEU A 300 -18.87 -15.00 -50.86
C LEU A 300 -20.26 -15.35 -51.41
N ARG A 301 -21.29 -14.53 -51.13
CA ARG A 301 -22.64 -14.71 -51.68
C ARG A 301 -22.67 -14.54 -53.20
N ARG A 302 -21.91 -13.59 -53.74
CA ARG A 302 -21.83 -13.35 -55.19
C ARG A 302 -21.19 -14.53 -55.92
N ARG A 303 -20.15 -15.16 -55.35
CA ARG A 303 -19.52 -16.37 -55.93
C ARG A 303 -20.45 -17.58 -56.00
N ARG A 304 -21.36 -17.74 -55.02
CA ARG A 304 -22.37 -18.81 -55.05
C ARG A 304 -23.43 -18.62 -56.13
N MET A 305 -23.66 -17.39 -56.60
CA MET A 305 -24.68 -17.09 -57.61
C MET A 305 -24.16 -17.10 -59.04
N THR A 306 -22.91 -17.46 -59.30
CA THR A 306 -22.46 -17.79 -60.67
C THR A 306 -22.96 -19.20 -60.99
N PRO A 307 -24.04 -19.36 -61.78
CA PRO A 307 -24.53 -20.68 -62.13
C PRO A 307 -23.47 -21.38 -62.98
N HIS A 308 -23.22 -22.67 -62.69
CA HIS A 308 -22.48 -23.55 -63.59
C HIS A 308 -23.21 -23.57 -64.95
N ARG A 309 -22.81 -22.68 -65.85
CA ARG A 309 -22.98 -22.88 -67.29
C ARG A 309 -21.90 -23.86 -67.73
N LEU A 310 -22.15 -25.14 -67.50
CA LEU A 310 -21.67 -26.21 -68.37
C LEU A 310 -22.91 -26.58 -69.21
N ALA A 311 -23.03 -26.13 -70.47
CA ALA A 311 -22.43 -26.77 -71.65
C ALA A 311 -22.71 -28.28 -71.59
N ARG A 312 -23.81 -28.78 -72.20
CA ARG A 312 -23.90 -29.19 -73.61
C ARG A 312 -22.63 -29.86 -74.11
#